data_AF-A0AAE0HJF1-F1
#
_entry.id   AF-A0AAE0HJF1-F1
#
_cell.length_a   1.000
_cell.length_b   1.000
_cell.length_c   1.000
_cell.angle_alpha   90.00
_cell.angle_beta   90.00
_cell.angle_gamma   90.00
#
_symmetry.space_group_name_H-M   'P 1'
#
loop_
_entity.id
_entity.type
_entity.pdbx_description
1 polymer ?
#
loop_
_entity_poly.entity_id
_entity_poly.type
_entity_poly.pdbx_seq_one_letter_code
_entity_poly.pdbx_strand_id
1 'polypeptide(L)'
;MSLGQDGANGIGGMPTAENGSPPQQSTMLGVVSPERTAPRAADPVANPGSGSDAEPPSPPRKPEPKLCGVCGAQPGKYKCPRCSMPYCSVACNKQHKENHPPDAPKPEPEPIAQPQPDPAQDDPYSILLEHRDAFKHLLTRYPSLATELVRIQETTLPPADNPNSPYGVGAATANTGRHRQHAGGREQFNSGRNRQQQPWTKDVGLRKGAEALRKARTDPTDTGDGVREFCDLVKFLLNKKREGIDRVREEVAAEEAKCIERLLREEGG
;
A
#
# COMPACT_ATOMS: atom_id res chain seq x y z
N MET A 1 -12.94 65.75 -54.76
CA MET A 1 -11.75 65.27 -54.03
C MET A 1 -11.59 63.80 -54.39
N SER A 2 -10.79 63.53 -55.43
CA SER A 2 -10.50 62.19 -55.94
C SER A 2 -9.27 61.64 -55.25
N LEU A 3 -9.41 60.50 -54.57
CA LEU A 3 -8.38 59.54 -54.19
C LEU A 3 -9.16 58.22 -54.14
N GLY A 4 -8.97 57.22 -55.01
CA GLY A 4 -7.74 56.53 -55.37
C GLY A 4 -8.03 55.04 -55.14
N GLN A 5 -8.61 54.37 -56.15
CA GLN A 5 -8.71 52.91 -56.22
C GLN A 5 -7.42 52.40 -56.85
N ASP A 6 -6.72 51.48 -56.18
CA ASP A 6 -5.81 50.50 -56.79
C ASP A 6 -5.51 49.41 -55.76
N GLY A 7 -5.51 48.14 -56.18
CA GLY A 7 -4.92 47.05 -55.39
C GLY A 7 -5.64 45.70 -55.44
N ALA A 8 -5.80 45.13 -56.63
CA ALA A 8 -6.05 43.70 -56.80
C ALA A 8 -4.74 42.91 -56.76
N ASN A 9 -4.68 41.82 -55.98
CA ASN A 9 -4.12 40.48 -56.27
C ASN A 9 -3.53 39.79 -55.04
N GLY A 10 -3.84 38.50 -54.88
CA GLY A 10 -3.11 37.61 -53.97
C GLY A 10 -3.90 36.44 -53.41
N ILE A 11 -4.55 35.65 -54.26
CA ILE A 11 -5.09 34.33 -53.89
C ILE A 11 -3.95 33.30 -53.79
N GLY A 12 -3.60 32.88 -52.58
CA GLY A 12 -2.90 31.62 -52.32
C GLY A 12 -3.82 30.77 -51.45
N GLY A 13 -4.27 29.57 -51.83
CA GLY A 13 -3.54 28.53 -52.54
C GLY A 13 -3.14 27.45 -51.54
N MET A 14 -4.14 26.73 -51.02
CA MET A 14 -3.96 25.54 -50.18
C MET A 14 -3.48 24.36 -51.05
N PRO A 15 -2.57 23.51 -50.55
CA PRO A 15 -2.51 22.13 -51.03
C PRO A 15 -2.88 21.14 -49.92
N THR A 16 -3.88 20.32 -50.23
CA THR A 16 -4.28 19.09 -49.56
C THR A 16 -3.54 17.88 -50.15
N ALA A 17 -3.04 17.01 -49.26
CA ALA A 17 -2.94 15.54 -49.33
C ALA A 17 -2.18 14.82 -50.47
N GLU A 18 -1.21 14.00 -50.07
CA GLU A 18 -0.74 12.75 -50.72
C GLU A 18 0.09 11.98 -49.65
N ASN A 19 -0.37 10.94 -48.96
CA ASN A 19 -0.75 9.57 -49.35
C ASN A 19 0.25 8.86 -50.29
N GLY A 20 1.23 8.18 -49.68
CA GLY A 20 2.21 7.33 -50.35
C GLY A 20 2.45 6.04 -49.57
N SER A 21 1.77 4.97 -49.97
CA SER A 21 2.05 3.57 -49.62
C SER A 21 2.49 2.86 -50.89
N PRO A 22 3.53 1.99 -50.85
CA PRO A 22 3.54 0.81 -51.74
C PRO A 22 4.14 -0.44 -51.02
N PRO A 23 4.25 -1.64 -51.64
CA PRO A 23 3.52 -2.82 -51.18
C PRO A 23 4.38 -4.07 -50.83
N GLN A 24 3.73 -5.00 -50.13
CA GLN A 24 3.78 -6.48 -50.18
C GLN A 24 5.10 -7.28 -50.32
N GLN A 25 5.24 -8.27 -49.40
CA GLN A 25 5.33 -9.74 -49.65
C GLN A 25 5.49 -10.45 -48.29
N SER A 26 4.52 -11.23 -47.78
CA SER A 26 4.25 -12.67 -48.02
C SER A 26 5.46 -13.60 -47.90
N THR A 27 5.60 -14.23 -46.73
CA THR A 27 5.99 -15.65 -46.60
C THR A 27 5.28 -16.26 -45.40
N MET A 28 4.52 -17.32 -45.65
CA MET A 28 3.82 -18.14 -44.67
C MET A 28 4.57 -19.45 -44.48
N LEU A 29 4.87 -19.84 -43.24
CA LEU A 29 5.05 -21.21 -42.72
C LEU A 29 4.94 -21.03 -41.19
N GLY A 30 3.97 -21.53 -40.42
CA GLY A 30 3.26 -22.80 -40.53
C GLY A 30 4.03 -23.87 -39.75
N VAL A 31 3.85 -23.98 -38.42
CA VAL A 31 3.99 -25.24 -37.66
C VAL A 31 3.36 -25.13 -36.26
N VAL A 32 2.13 -25.65 -36.18
CA VAL A 32 1.51 -26.51 -35.15
C VAL A 32 2.22 -26.74 -33.80
N SER A 33 1.53 -26.36 -32.70
CA SER A 33 1.61 -27.00 -31.38
C SER A 33 1.10 -28.44 -31.43
N PRO A 34 1.61 -29.34 -30.57
CA PRO A 34 0.61 -30.04 -29.75
C PRO A 34 1.01 -30.25 -28.29
N GLU A 35 -0.05 -30.23 -27.50
CA GLU A 35 -0.16 -30.68 -26.13
C GLU A 35 -0.21 -32.22 -26.07
N ARG A 36 0.22 -32.76 -24.92
CA ARG A 36 -0.35 -33.91 -24.21
C ARG A 36 -0.04 -35.36 -24.64
N THR A 37 0.27 -36.13 -23.58
CA THR A 37 -0.20 -37.51 -23.28
C THR A 37 0.85 -38.61 -23.35
N ALA A 38 1.07 -39.20 -22.17
CA ALA A 38 1.88 -40.39 -21.90
C ALA A 38 1.32 -41.68 -22.54
N PRO A 39 2.16 -42.72 -22.67
CA PRO A 39 1.69 -44.10 -22.65
C PRO A 39 2.19 -44.87 -21.42
N ARG A 40 1.32 -45.72 -20.88
CA ARG A 40 1.58 -46.79 -19.91
C ARG A 40 1.74 -48.14 -20.64
N ALA A 41 2.26 -49.11 -19.86
CA ALA A 41 2.28 -50.58 -20.03
C ALA A 41 3.52 -51.15 -20.75
N ALA A 42 4.21 -52.20 -20.30
CA ALA A 42 3.89 -53.25 -19.32
C ALA A 42 5.16 -53.89 -18.68
N ASP A 43 4.99 -54.47 -17.48
CA ASP A 43 5.85 -55.41 -16.71
C ASP A 43 6.07 -56.78 -17.46
N PRO A 44 6.76 -57.85 -16.95
CA PRO A 44 7.26 -58.13 -15.57
C PRO A 44 8.58 -58.95 -15.42
N VAL A 45 9.12 -59.05 -14.17
CA VAL A 45 9.73 -60.26 -13.53
C VAL A 45 10.21 -59.89 -12.11
N ALA A 46 9.43 -60.25 -11.06
CA ALA A 46 9.67 -61.32 -10.08
C ALA A 46 10.93 -61.13 -9.18
N ASN A 47 10.83 -60.53 -7.96
CA ASN A 47 10.56 -61.10 -6.60
C ASN A 47 11.79 -61.84 -5.98
N PRO A 48 11.95 -62.06 -4.63
CA PRO A 48 11.31 -61.54 -3.40
C PRO A 48 12.27 -61.14 -2.24
N GLY A 49 11.72 -60.61 -1.14
CA GLY A 49 12.33 -60.61 0.22
C GLY A 49 11.69 -59.55 1.14
N SER A 50 10.56 -59.79 1.82
CA SER A 50 10.31 -60.58 3.04
C SER A 50 10.27 -59.72 4.32
N GLY A 51 9.08 -59.64 4.92
CA GLY A 51 8.80 -59.31 6.33
C GLY A 51 8.49 -57.83 6.62
N SER A 52 7.54 -57.43 7.48
CA SER A 52 6.53 -58.13 8.29
C SER A 52 5.56 -57.05 8.83
N ASP A 53 4.32 -57.45 9.11
CA ASP A 53 3.39 -56.89 10.10
C ASP A 53 2.70 -55.51 9.93
N ALA A 54 1.38 -55.61 9.71
CA ALA A 54 0.25 -55.01 10.45
C ALA A 54 0.39 -53.62 11.11
N GLU A 55 -0.50 -52.69 10.74
CA GLU A 55 -1.57 -52.09 11.60
C GLU A 55 -2.07 -50.75 10.99
N PRO A 56 -3.38 -50.52 10.83
CA PRO A 56 -3.92 -49.29 10.23
C PRO A 56 -3.76 -48.06 11.16
N PRO A 57 -3.59 -46.84 10.60
CA PRO A 57 -3.25 -45.64 11.37
C PRO A 57 -4.38 -45.20 12.32
N SER A 58 -4.02 -45.10 13.60
CA SER A 58 -4.86 -44.56 14.68
C SER A 58 -5.13 -43.05 14.51
N PRO A 59 -6.33 -42.55 14.88
CA PRO A 59 -6.68 -41.13 14.80
C PRO A 59 -6.03 -40.28 15.92
N PRO A 60 -5.91 -38.95 15.74
CA PRO A 60 -5.17 -38.05 16.64
C PRO A 60 -5.78 -38.00 18.05
N ARG A 61 -4.94 -38.19 19.07
CA ARG A 61 -5.31 -38.15 20.50
C ARG A 61 -5.74 -36.73 20.87
N LYS A 62 -6.95 -36.58 21.41
CA LYS A 62 -7.46 -35.33 21.99
C LYS A 62 -6.63 -34.97 23.24
N PRO A 63 -6.31 -33.69 23.50
CA PRO A 63 -5.60 -33.29 24.71
C PRO A 63 -6.43 -33.61 25.96
N GLU A 64 -5.79 -34.21 26.96
CA GLU A 64 -6.44 -34.62 28.20
C GLU A 64 -7.13 -33.43 28.90
N PRO A 65 -8.37 -33.59 29.38
CA PRO A 65 -9.10 -32.50 30.01
C PRO A 65 -8.44 -32.13 31.35
N LYS A 66 -8.04 -30.86 31.48
CA LYS A 66 -7.48 -30.33 32.74
C LYS A 66 -8.48 -30.55 33.88
N LEU A 67 -8.02 -31.17 34.97
CA LEU A 67 -8.83 -31.45 36.15
C LEU A 67 -9.27 -30.15 36.85
N CYS A 68 -10.36 -30.22 37.60
CA CYS A 68 -10.88 -29.14 38.42
C CYS A 68 -9.80 -28.68 39.43
N GLY A 69 -9.39 -27.42 39.36
CA GLY A 69 -8.40 -26.84 40.28
C GLY A 69 -8.88 -26.68 41.73
N VAL A 70 -10.14 -27.01 42.02
CA VAL A 70 -10.73 -26.90 43.36
C VAL A 70 -10.78 -28.24 44.07
N CYS A 71 -11.23 -29.30 43.37
CA CYS A 71 -11.39 -30.63 43.97
C CYS A 71 -10.47 -31.70 43.38
N GLY A 72 -9.81 -31.46 42.24
CA GLY A 72 -8.93 -32.41 41.55
C GLY A 72 -9.60 -33.67 41.00
N ALA A 73 -10.85 -33.97 41.38
CA ALA A 73 -11.47 -35.28 41.15
C ALA A 73 -12.13 -35.45 39.78
N GLN A 74 -12.52 -34.35 39.13
CA GLN A 74 -13.29 -34.38 37.89
C GLN A 74 -12.71 -33.40 36.87
N PRO A 75 -12.84 -33.66 35.56
CA PRO A 75 -12.42 -32.74 34.53
C PRO A 75 -13.14 -31.39 34.68
N GLY A 76 -12.40 -30.30 34.53
CA GLY A 76 -12.95 -28.96 34.66
C GLY A 76 -13.81 -28.59 33.46
N LYS A 77 -15.13 -28.74 33.60
CA LYS A 77 -16.12 -28.41 32.56
C LYS A 77 -16.18 -26.91 32.24
N TYR A 78 -15.86 -26.06 33.22
CA TYR A 78 -15.99 -24.60 33.11
C TYR A 78 -14.70 -23.89 33.56
N LYS A 79 -14.53 -22.62 33.21
CA LYS A 79 -13.37 -21.78 33.57
C LYS A 79 -13.81 -20.54 34.33
N CYS A 80 -13.03 -20.11 35.32
CA CYS A 80 -13.29 -18.89 36.06
C CYS A 80 -12.98 -17.64 35.20
N PRO A 81 -13.88 -16.63 35.11
CA PRO A 81 -13.60 -15.41 34.34
C PRO A 81 -12.53 -14.50 34.97
N ARG A 82 -12.12 -14.75 36.22
CA ARG A 82 -11.16 -13.91 36.95
C ARG A 82 -9.73 -14.43 36.86
N CYS A 83 -9.53 -15.74 36.87
CA CYS A 83 -8.19 -16.36 36.84
C CYS A 83 -8.04 -17.50 35.82
N SER A 84 -9.07 -17.77 35.00
CA SER A 84 -9.10 -18.86 34.00
C SER A 84 -8.87 -20.28 34.54
N MET A 85 -8.92 -20.48 35.86
CA MET A 85 -8.77 -21.80 36.48
C MET A 85 -9.99 -22.71 36.15
N PRO A 86 -9.76 -23.97 35.73
CA PRO A 86 -10.82 -24.91 35.39
C PRO A 86 -11.54 -25.44 36.64
N TYR A 87 -12.87 -25.56 36.62
CA TYR A 87 -13.68 -26.12 37.69
C TYR A 87 -14.79 -27.05 37.15
N CYS A 88 -15.19 -28.05 37.94
CA CYS A 88 -16.15 -29.07 37.49
C CYS A 88 -17.62 -28.68 37.71
N SER A 89 -17.95 -27.92 38.77
CA SER A 89 -19.33 -27.57 39.12
C SER A 89 -19.47 -26.24 39.86
N VAL A 90 -20.71 -25.78 40.01
CA VAL A 90 -21.04 -24.53 40.72
C VAL A 90 -20.60 -24.56 42.20
N ALA A 91 -20.56 -25.73 42.83
CA ALA A 91 -20.04 -25.87 44.20
C ALA A 91 -18.54 -25.55 44.27
N CYS A 92 -17.76 -26.03 43.29
CA CYS A 92 -16.35 -25.67 43.16
C CYS A 92 -16.17 -24.19 42.80
N ASN A 93 -17.06 -23.61 41.98
CA ASN A 93 -17.03 -22.18 41.68
C ASN A 93 -17.25 -21.32 42.95
N LYS A 94 -18.20 -21.68 43.80
CA LYS A 94 -18.42 -20.97 45.08
C LYS A 94 -17.17 -21.06 45.97
N GLN A 95 -16.65 -22.26 46.21
CA GLN A 95 -15.44 -22.45 47.01
C GLN A 95 -14.22 -21.69 46.46
N HIS A 96 -14.09 -21.65 45.12
CA HIS A 96 -13.05 -20.92 44.42
C HIS A 96 -13.18 -19.40 44.57
N LYS A 97 -14.41 -18.86 44.58
CA LYS A 97 -14.65 -17.42 44.78
C LYS A 97 -14.30 -16.98 46.20
N GLU A 98 -14.66 -17.78 47.20
CA GLU A 98 -14.38 -17.47 48.62
C GLU A 98 -12.87 -17.48 48.93
N ASN A 99 -12.12 -18.40 48.31
CA ASN A 99 -10.66 -18.51 48.47
C ASN A 99 -9.89 -17.92 47.28
N HIS A 100 -10.55 -17.06 46.49
CA HIS A 100 -9.86 -16.44 45.37
C HIS A 100 -8.72 -15.59 45.94
N PRO A 101 -7.47 -15.77 45.49
CA PRO A 101 -6.40 -14.90 45.93
C PRO A 101 -6.83 -13.44 45.67
N PRO A 102 -6.61 -12.52 46.63
CA PRO A 102 -6.93 -11.11 46.43
C PRO A 102 -6.37 -10.67 45.09
N ASP A 103 -7.16 -9.90 44.34
CA ASP A 103 -6.77 -9.29 43.07
C ASP A 103 -5.30 -8.86 43.19
N ALA A 104 -4.39 -9.54 42.47
CA ALA A 104 -3.14 -8.88 42.14
C ALA A 104 -3.59 -7.56 41.51
N PRO A 105 -3.13 -6.40 42.01
CA PRO A 105 -3.64 -5.12 41.56
C PRO A 105 -3.67 -5.19 40.06
N LYS A 106 -4.89 -5.08 39.51
CA LYS A 106 -5.11 -4.85 38.08
C LYS A 106 -3.99 -3.90 37.70
N PRO A 107 -3.07 -4.26 36.78
CA PRO A 107 -2.17 -3.25 36.27
C PRO A 107 -3.13 -2.17 35.82
N GLU A 108 -3.04 -1.05 36.52
CA GLU A 108 -3.52 0.22 36.03
C GLU A 108 -3.13 0.21 34.55
N PRO A 109 -4.02 0.57 33.62
CA PRO A 109 -3.59 0.72 32.25
C PRO A 109 -2.47 1.77 32.30
N GLU A 110 -1.23 1.30 32.45
CA GLU A 110 -0.04 2.01 32.12
C GLU A 110 -0.40 2.56 30.76
N PRO A 111 -0.42 3.89 30.60
CA PRO A 111 -0.83 4.52 29.36
C PRO A 111 -0.09 3.75 28.29
N ILE A 112 -0.86 3.01 27.44
CA ILE A 112 -0.36 2.06 26.47
C ILE A 112 0.92 2.67 25.99
N ALA A 113 2.05 2.09 26.41
CA ALA A 113 3.33 2.54 25.95
C ALA A 113 3.12 2.51 24.45
N GLN A 114 3.08 3.71 23.85
CA GLN A 114 3.07 3.89 22.41
C GLN A 114 4.04 2.82 21.93
N PRO A 115 3.64 1.92 21.01
CA PRO A 115 4.48 0.79 20.60
C PRO A 115 5.90 1.32 20.57
N GLN A 116 6.71 0.89 21.55
CA GLN A 116 8.01 1.51 21.78
C GLN A 116 8.65 1.46 20.41
N PRO A 117 8.97 2.60 19.78
CA PRO A 117 9.56 2.55 18.46
C PRO A 117 10.76 1.63 18.63
N ASP A 118 10.76 0.51 17.91
CA ASP A 118 11.92 -0.37 17.87
C ASP A 118 13.13 0.56 17.72
N PRO A 119 14.16 0.46 18.57
CA PRO A 119 15.31 1.33 18.43
C PRO A 119 15.90 1.04 17.04
N ALA A 120 15.74 2.02 16.13
CA ALA A 120 16.07 1.99 14.70
C ALA A 120 14.95 1.68 13.68
N GLN A 121 13.71 2.16 13.86
CA GLN A 121 12.92 2.56 12.69
C GLN A 121 13.49 3.88 12.15
N ASP A 122 14.59 3.78 11.41
CA ASP A 122 15.21 4.90 10.70
C ASP A 122 14.21 5.41 9.65
N ASP A 123 13.42 6.44 9.98
CA ASP A 123 12.39 6.97 9.08
C ASP A 123 13.03 7.28 7.71
N PRO A 124 12.62 6.65 6.61
CA PRO A 124 13.26 6.84 5.30
C PRO A 124 13.25 8.31 4.85
N TYR A 125 12.36 9.14 5.41
CA TYR A 125 12.24 10.55 5.08
C TYR A 125 13.00 11.50 6.02
N SER A 126 13.68 10.99 7.06
CA SER A 126 14.40 11.85 8.02
C SER A 126 15.50 12.71 7.36
N ILE A 127 16.13 12.21 6.30
CA ILE A 127 17.14 12.95 5.52
C ILE A 127 16.57 14.23 4.89
N LEU A 128 15.27 14.28 4.63
CA LEU A 128 14.63 15.49 4.11
C LEU A 128 14.61 16.60 5.16
N LEU A 129 14.44 16.24 6.43
CA LEU A 129 14.46 17.16 7.57
C LEU A 129 15.87 17.65 7.89
N GLU A 130 16.87 16.77 7.78
CA GLU A 130 18.28 17.12 7.92
C GLU A 130 18.71 18.16 6.87
N HIS A 131 18.20 18.04 5.65
CA HIS A 131 18.46 18.96 4.55
C HIS A 131 17.39 20.06 4.39
N ARG A 132 16.73 20.47 5.48
CA ARG A 132 15.70 21.53 5.48
C ARG A 132 16.16 22.81 4.78
N ASP A 133 17.42 23.20 4.95
CA ASP A 133 17.93 24.43 4.34
C ASP A 133 17.95 24.37 2.81
N ALA A 134 18.21 23.21 2.20
CA ALA A 134 18.13 23.05 0.76
C ALA A 134 16.71 23.34 0.23
N PHE A 135 15.69 22.89 0.96
CA PHE A 135 14.29 23.20 0.64
C PHE A 135 13.94 24.67 0.85
N LYS A 136 14.48 25.32 1.90
CA LYS A 136 14.28 26.76 2.10
C LYS A 136 14.84 27.57 0.93
N HIS A 137 16.07 27.27 0.49
CA HIS A 137 16.68 27.94 -0.66
C HIS A 137 15.87 27.75 -1.93
N LEU A 138 15.35 26.53 -2.17
CA LEU A 138 14.48 26.24 -3.31
C LEU A 138 13.20 27.08 -3.28
N LEU A 139 12.54 27.20 -2.11
CA LEU A 139 11.32 28.00 -1.95
C LEU A 139 11.59 29.51 -2.04
N THR A 140 12.78 29.97 -1.67
CA THR A 140 13.19 31.37 -1.89
C THR A 140 13.43 31.65 -3.37
N ARG A 141 13.98 30.69 -4.12
CA ARG A 141 14.18 30.81 -5.57
C ARG A 141 12.85 30.78 -6.33
N TYR A 142 11.93 29.93 -5.91
CA TYR A 142 10.62 29.72 -6.52
C TYR A 142 9.49 30.07 -5.54
N PRO A 143 9.09 31.35 -5.41
CA PRO A 143 8.10 31.76 -4.41
C PRO A 143 6.69 31.22 -4.68
N SER A 144 6.33 30.93 -5.94
CA SER A 144 5.05 30.31 -6.31
C SER A 144 4.98 28.81 -6.00
N LEU A 145 6.12 28.15 -5.81
CA LEU A 145 6.24 26.71 -5.57
C LEU A 145 5.47 26.29 -4.32
N ALA A 146 5.57 27.06 -3.23
CA ALA A 146 4.90 26.75 -1.98
C ALA A 146 3.38 26.59 -2.17
N THR A 147 2.75 27.53 -2.87
CA THR A 147 1.32 27.51 -3.15
C THR A 147 0.94 26.33 -4.04
N GLU A 148 1.76 26.01 -5.05
CA GLU A 148 1.50 24.89 -5.94
C GLU A 148 1.61 23.53 -5.22
N LEU A 149 2.60 23.36 -4.33
CA LEU A 149 2.72 22.14 -3.51
C LEU A 149 1.52 21.96 -2.58
N VAL A 150 1.00 23.04 -1.99
CA VAL A 150 -0.23 23.00 -1.17
C VAL A 150 -1.43 22.58 -2.02
N ARG A 151 -1.59 23.15 -3.22
CA ARG A 151 -2.67 22.74 -4.16
C ARG A 151 -2.59 21.26 -4.51
N ILE A 152 -1.39 20.75 -4.82
CA ILE A 152 -1.17 19.33 -5.09
C ILE A 152 -1.56 18.50 -3.87
N GLN A 153 -1.16 18.91 -2.66
CA GLN A 153 -1.50 18.23 -1.42
C GLN A 153 -3.02 18.20 -1.17
N GLU A 154 -3.73 19.30 -1.41
CA GLU A 154 -5.20 19.36 -1.28
C GLU A 154 -5.90 18.33 -2.17
N THR A 155 -5.37 18.04 -3.37
CA THR A 155 -5.95 17.00 -4.24
C THR A 155 -5.85 15.58 -3.68
N THR A 156 -4.93 15.34 -2.73
CA THR A 156 -4.77 14.04 -2.07
C THR A 156 -5.72 13.85 -0.90
N LEU A 157 -6.29 14.93 -0.37
CA LEU A 157 -7.17 14.92 0.79
C LEU A 157 -8.61 14.56 0.42
N PRO A 158 -9.40 14.04 1.38
CA PRO A 158 -10.83 13.84 1.16
C PRO A 158 -11.52 15.17 0.91
N PRO A 159 -12.47 15.24 -0.04
CA PRO A 159 -13.36 16.38 -0.13
C PRO A 159 -14.06 16.61 1.22
N ALA A 160 -14.20 17.87 1.63
CA ALA A 160 -14.81 18.23 2.92
C ALA A 160 -16.23 17.65 3.10
N ASP A 161 -16.96 17.45 1.99
CA ASP A 161 -18.32 16.90 1.98
C ASP A 161 -18.38 15.36 1.99
N ASN A 162 -17.25 14.66 2.12
CA ASN A 162 -17.26 13.20 2.20
C ASN A 162 -17.76 12.76 3.59
N PRO A 163 -18.96 12.14 3.70
CA PRO A 163 -19.54 11.74 4.99
C PRO A 163 -18.73 10.66 5.72
N ASN A 164 -17.73 10.06 5.06
CA ASN A 164 -16.88 9.01 5.61
C ASN A 164 -15.42 9.47 5.84
N SER A 165 -15.16 10.78 5.86
CA SER A 165 -13.84 11.32 6.15
C SER A 165 -13.57 11.31 7.67
N PRO A 166 -12.56 10.57 8.17
CA PRO A 166 -12.20 10.59 9.60
C PRO A 166 -11.64 11.95 10.08
N TYR A 167 -11.46 12.92 9.17
CA TYR A 167 -10.99 14.28 9.45
C TYR A 167 -11.99 15.37 9.00
N GLY A 168 -13.20 14.99 8.58
CA GLY A 168 -14.22 15.93 8.11
C GLY A 168 -14.94 16.61 9.27
N VAL A 169 -14.63 17.88 9.52
CA VAL A 169 -15.45 18.76 10.36
C VAL A 169 -16.84 18.85 9.72
N GLY A 170 -17.85 18.36 10.43
CA GLY A 170 -19.22 18.28 9.93
C GLY A 170 -19.74 19.64 9.47
N ALA A 171 -19.87 19.83 8.16
CA ALA A 171 -20.69 20.88 7.57
C ALA A 171 -22.18 20.47 7.67
N ALA A 172 -22.68 20.35 8.90
CA ALA A 172 -24.11 20.29 9.17
C ALA A 172 -24.71 21.70 9.11
N THR A 173 -24.62 22.37 7.95
CA THR A 173 -25.36 23.62 7.68
C THR A 173 -25.91 23.61 6.25
N ALA A 174 -26.74 22.62 5.92
CA ALA A 174 -27.55 22.67 4.71
C ALA A 174 -28.99 22.24 5.04
N ASN A 175 -29.63 22.99 5.95
CA ASN A 175 -31.08 23.08 5.97
C ASN A 175 -31.51 24.40 5.33
N THR A 176 -31.38 24.49 4.01
CA THR A 176 -32.11 25.46 3.19
C THR A 176 -33.23 24.72 2.49
N GLY A 177 -34.25 24.40 3.27
CA GLY A 177 -35.55 24.03 2.73
C GLY A 177 -36.17 25.19 1.94
N ARG A 178 -36.46 24.89 0.66
CA ARG A 178 -37.57 25.39 -0.16
C ARG A 178 -37.59 26.86 -0.59
N HIS A 179 -37.36 27.06 -1.89
CA HIS A 179 -38.42 27.64 -2.75
C HIS A 179 -38.41 27.00 -4.14
N ARG A 180 -39.51 26.33 -4.48
CA ARG A 180 -39.76 25.66 -5.76
C ARG A 180 -40.92 26.37 -6.43
N GLN A 181 -40.70 27.07 -7.55
CA GLN A 181 -41.75 27.30 -8.54
C GLN A 181 -41.19 27.70 -9.92
N HIS A 182 -41.51 26.86 -10.93
CA HIS A 182 -41.69 27.09 -12.39
C HIS A 182 -40.49 27.67 -13.20
N ALA A 183 -40.13 27.28 -14.44
CA ALA A 183 -40.86 26.67 -15.55
C ALA A 183 -39.88 26.08 -16.61
N GLY A 184 -40.43 25.16 -17.42
CA GLY A 184 -40.01 24.62 -18.72
C GLY A 184 -38.64 24.93 -19.34
N GLY A 185 -37.89 23.86 -19.64
CA GLY A 185 -36.68 23.93 -20.47
C GLY A 185 -36.13 22.55 -20.83
N ARG A 186 -36.76 21.91 -21.83
CA ARG A 186 -36.25 20.87 -22.75
C ARG A 186 -34.99 20.09 -22.29
N GLU A 187 -35.22 18.88 -21.78
CA GLU A 187 -34.20 17.86 -21.52
C GLU A 187 -33.42 17.52 -22.81
N GLN A 188 -32.20 18.04 -22.91
CA GLN A 188 -31.19 17.53 -23.81
C GLN A 188 -30.37 16.50 -23.04
N PHE A 189 -30.60 15.22 -23.34
CA PHE A 189 -29.83 14.09 -22.86
C PHE A 189 -28.34 14.27 -23.18
N ASN A 190 -27.58 14.82 -22.24
CA ASN A 190 -26.13 14.76 -22.24
C ASN A 190 -25.67 13.74 -21.19
N SER A 191 -26.08 12.48 -21.38
CA SER A 191 -25.70 11.34 -20.52
C SER A 191 -24.27 10.83 -20.74
N GLY A 192 -23.40 11.63 -21.37
CA GLY A 192 -22.03 11.22 -21.72
C GLY A 192 -20.97 11.39 -20.63
N ARG A 193 -21.32 11.83 -19.41
CA ARG A 193 -20.30 12.19 -18.39
C ARG A 193 -20.64 11.84 -16.95
N ASN A 194 -21.53 10.87 -16.69
CA ASN A 194 -21.55 10.25 -15.36
C ASN A 194 -20.43 9.21 -15.26
N ARG A 195 -19.19 9.71 -15.34
CA ARG A 195 -18.00 8.98 -14.89
C ARG A 195 -18.15 8.93 -13.38
N GLN A 196 -18.93 7.95 -12.91
CA GLN A 196 -19.23 7.63 -11.51
C GLN A 196 -18.10 8.18 -10.65
N GLN A 197 -18.31 9.34 -10.01
CA GLN A 197 -17.30 9.91 -9.14
C GLN A 197 -17.15 8.91 -8.02
N GLN A 198 -16.10 8.08 -8.11
CA GLN A 198 -15.91 7.01 -7.16
C GLN A 198 -15.81 7.63 -5.77
N PRO A 199 -16.42 7.00 -4.75
CA PRO A 199 -16.32 7.48 -3.38
C PRO A 199 -14.83 7.64 -3.04
N TRP A 200 -14.49 8.73 -2.35
CA TRP A 200 -13.10 9.02 -2.07
C TRP A 200 -12.48 7.92 -1.20
N THR A 201 -11.31 7.45 -1.61
CA THR A 201 -10.45 6.52 -0.88
C THR A 201 -9.02 7.06 -0.88
N LYS A 202 -8.16 6.56 0.01
CA LYS A 202 -6.73 6.91 0.04
C LYS A 202 -6.04 6.67 -1.32
N ASP A 203 -6.40 5.58 -2.01
CA ASP A 203 -5.89 5.28 -3.36
C ASP A 203 -6.35 6.31 -4.40
N VAL A 204 -7.63 6.70 -4.35
CA VAL A 204 -8.17 7.75 -5.24
C VAL A 204 -7.48 9.08 -4.99
N GLY A 205 -7.24 9.44 -3.73
CA GLY A 205 -6.46 10.64 -3.36
C GLY A 205 -5.03 10.58 -3.89
N LEU A 206 -4.34 9.45 -3.73
CA LEU A 206 -2.98 9.26 -4.25
C LEU A 206 -2.92 9.39 -5.77
N ARG A 207 -3.89 8.80 -6.48
CA ARG A 207 -3.99 8.88 -7.95
C ARG A 207 -4.23 10.32 -8.42
N LYS A 208 -5.12 11.05 -7.75
CA LYS A 208 -5.39 12.47 -8.03
C LYS A 208 -4.16 13.34 -7.78
N GLY A 209 -3.48 13.12 -6.65
CA GLY A 209 -2.21 13.80 -6.35
C GLY A 209 -1.12 13.52 -7.38
N ALA A 210 -0.97 12.26 -7.82
CA ALA A 210 -0.01 11.89 -8.85
C ALA A 210 -0.33 12.53 -10.21
N GLU A 211 -1.61 12.66 -10.56
CA GLU A 211 -2.03 13.40 -11.76
C GLU A 211 -1.76 14.91 -11.63
N ALA A 212 -2.11 15.52 -10.50
CA ALA A 212 -1.84 16.93 -10.22
C ALA A 212 -0.34 17.23 -10.27
N LEU A 213 0.49 16.39 -9.65
CA LEU A 213 1.95 16.51 -9.69
C LEU A 213 2.49 16.36 -11.12
N ARG A 214 1.97 15.40 -11.90
CA ARG A 214 2.37 15.25 -13.31
C ARG A 214 2.03 16.50 -14.13
N LYS A 215 0.84 17.08 -13.90
CA LYS A 215 0.42 18.31 -14.57
C LYS A 215 1.30 19.50 -14.19
N ALA A 216 1.58 19.69 -12.91
CA ALA A 216 2.45 20.76 -12.42
C ALA A 216 3.87 20.64 -13.01
N ARG A 217 4.39 19.40 -13.15
CA ARG A 217 5.70 19.15 -13.80
C ARG A 217 5.73 19.45 -15.30
N THR A 218 4.58 19.48 -15.99
CA THR A 218 4.52 19.84 -17.42
C THR A 218 4.34 21.33 -17.66
N ASP A 219 4.14 22.12 -16.61
CA ASP A 219 4.01 23.57 -16.72
C ASP A 219 5.36 24.20 -17.16
N PRO A 220 5.37 25.03 -18.23
CA PRO A 220 6.58 25.70 -18.70
C PRO A 220 6.95 26.95 -17.88
N THR A 221 6.16 27.33 -16.88
CA THR A 221 6.44 28.46 -16.00
C THR A 221 7.48 28.11 -14.94
N ASP A 222 8.00 29.16 -14.28
CA ASP A 222 8.89 29.09 -13.12
C ASP A 222 8.34 28.18 -12.00
N THR A 223 7.02 28.14 -11.82
CA THR A 223 6.38 27.22 -10.88
C THR A 223 6.63 25.76 -11.25
N GLY A 224 6.54 25.42 -12.54
CA GLY A 224 6.83 24.09 -13.04
C GLY A 224 8.31 23.72 -12.90
N ASP A 225 9.22 24.67 -13.11
CA ASP A 225 10.66 24.50 -12.85
C ASP A 225 10.93 24.21 -11.38
N GLY A 226 10.32 24.99 -10.48
CA GLY A 226 10.41 24.75 -9.05
C GLY A 226 9.88 23.36 -8.64
N VAL A 227 8.78 22.89 -9.24
CA VAL A 227 8.22 21.55 -8.96
C VAL A 227 9.16 20.45 -9.47
N ARG A 228 9.80 20.63 -10.62
CA ARG A 228 10.82 19.69 -11.15
C ARG A 228 12.02 19.61 -10.22
N GLU A 229 12.63 20.75 -9.87
CA GLU A 229 13.78 20.81 -8.96
C GLU A 229 13.43 20.24 -7.57
N PHE A 230 12.23 20.51 -7.04
CA PHE A 230 11.77 19.92 -5.77
C PHE A 230 11.74 18.39 -5.83
N CYS A 231 11.13 17.83 -6.89
CA CYS A 231 11.06 16.38 -7.05
C CYS A 231 12.45 15.75 -7.18
N ASP A 232 13.36 16.41 -7.89
CA ASP A 232 14.71 15.90 -8.10
C ASP A 232 15.55 16.00 -6.83
N LEU A 233 15.40 17.06 -6.04
CA LEU A 233 16.02 17.18 -4.72
C LEU A 233 15.53 16.08 -3.76
N VAL A 234 14.21 15.84 -3.69
CA VAL A 234 13.67 14.76 -2.84
C VAL A 234 14.22 13.40 -3.25
N LYS A 235 14.24 13.08 -4.56
CA LYS A 235 14.79 11.82 -5.05
C LYS A 235 16.28 11.69 -4.75
N PHE A 236 17.05 12.76 -4.98
CA PHE A 236 18.48 12.79 -4.71
C PHE A 236 18.77 12.47 -3.24
N LEU A 237 18.05 13.12 -2.31
CA LEU A 237 18.23 12.90 -0.88
C LEU A 237 17.82 11.48 -0.46
N LEU A 238 16.68 10.97 -0.94
CA LEU A 238 16.26 9.60 -0.62
C LEU A 238 17.22 8.54 -1.18
N ASN A 239 17.78 8.77 -2.36
CA ASN A 239 18.79 7.89 -2.93
C ASN A 239 20.10 7.95 -2.13
N LYS A 240 20.55 9.15 -1.75
CA LYS A 240 21.74 9.35 -0.92
C LYS A 240 21.64 8.64 0.43
N LYS A 241 20.46 8.65 1.08
CA LYS A 241 20.24 7.90 2.33
C LYS A 241 20.37 6.39 2.10
N ARG A 242 19.76 5.88 1.04
CA ARG A 242 19.83 4.46 0.67
C ARG A 242 21.28 4.02 0.41
N GLU A 243 22.02 4.76 -0.41
CA GLU A 243 23.43 4.48 -0.70
C GLU A 243 24.29 4.49 0.56
N GLY A 244 24.03 5.42 1.49
CA GLY A 244 24.70 5.44 2.79
C GLY A 244 24.42 4.18 3.61
N ILE A 245 23.16 3.75 3.67
CA ILE A 245 22.74 2.52 4.37
C ILE A 245 23.36 1.28 3.72
N ASP A 246 23.31 1.19 2.38
CA ASP A 246 23.83 0.04 1.64
C ASP A 246 25.36 -0.08 1.82
N ARG A 247 26.08 1.05 1.83
CA ARG A 247 27.53 1.06 2.11
C ARG A 247 27.86 0.55 3.52
N VAL A 248 27.11 0.99 4.54
CA VAL A 248 27.32 0.51 5.92
C VAL A 248 27.03 -0.99 6.02
N ARG A 249 25.96 -1.47 5.37
CA ARG A 249 25.63 -2.90 5.33
C ARG A 249 26.71 -3.74 4.65
N GLU A 250 27.27 -3.23 3.54
CA GLU A 250 28.37 -3.90 2.82
C GLU A 250 29.64 -3.97 3.68
N GLU A 251 29.99 -2.90 4.39
CA GLU A 251 31.14 -2.87 5.30
C GLU A 251 30.99 -3.89 6.43
N VAL A 252 29.82 -3.93 7.10
CA VAL A 252 29.53 -4.92 8.15
C VAL A 252 29.60 -6.34 7.60
N ALA A 253 28.99 -6.61 6.44
CA ALA A 253 29.04 -7.93 5.82
C ALA A 253 30.48 -8.35 5.44
N ALA A 254 31.32 -7.41 5.02
CA ALA A 254 32.72 -7.66 4.72
C ALA A 254 33.55 -7.95 5.98
N GLU A 255 33.27 -7.27 7.10
CA GLU A 255 33.89 -7.56 8.39
C GLU A 255 33.47 -8.92 8.94
N GLU A 256 32.18 -9.25 8.87
CA GLU A 256 31.65 -10.55 9.25
C GLU A 256 32.26 -11.68 8.42
N ALA A 257 32.36 -11.52 7.11
CA ALA A 257 32.99 -12.50 6.21
C ALA A 257 34.46 -12.75 6.57
N LYS A 258 35.23 -11.69 6.87
CA LYS A 258 36.63 -11.83 7.32
C LYS A 258 36.73 -12.56 8.66
N CYS A 259 35.80 -12.30 9.58
CA CYS A 259 35.74 -13.00 10.86
C CYS A 259 35.48 -14.49 10.65
N ILE A 260 34.51 -14.85 9.81
CA ILE A 260 34.19 -16.24 9.47
C ILE A 260 35.39 -16.94 8.82
N GLU A 261 36.05 -16.30 7.85
CA GLU A 261 37.25 -16.86 7.19
C GLU A 261 38.36 -17.18 8.21
N ARG A 262 38.58 -16.28 9.17
CA ARG A 262 39.57 -16.48 10.22
C ARG A 262 39.20 -17.67 11.11
N LEU A 263 37.95 -17.79 11.52
CA LEU A 263 37.49 -18.92 12.36
C LEU A 263 37.63 -20.26 11.63
N LEU A 264 37.27 -20.32 10.35
CA LEU A 264 37.42 -21.54 9.54
C LEU A 264 38.89 -21.98 9.40
N ARG A 265 39.82 -21.02 9.35
CA ARG A 265 41.26 -21.31 9.34
C ARG A 265 41.75 -21.87 10.67
N GLU A 266 41.22 -21.36 11.79
CA GLU A 266 41.58 -21.82 13.14
C GLU A 266 40.96 -23.20 13.47
N GLU A 267 39.79 -23.55 12.92
CA GLU A 267 39.14 -24.86 13.14
C GLU A 267 39.76 -25.99 12.29
N GLY A 268 40.30 -25.67 11.11
CA GLY A 268 40.88 -26.64 10.17
C GLY A 268 42.35 -27.01 10.40
N GLY A 269 42.96 -26.57 11.51
CA GLY A 269 44.34 -26.89 11.93
C GLY A 269 44.38 -27.75 13.17
#